data_AF-A0A5K1EE70-F1
#
_entry.id   AF-A0A5K1EE70-F1
#
_cell.length_a   1.000
_cell.length_b   1.000
_cell.length_c   1.000
_cell.angle_alpha   90.00
_cell.angle_beta   90.00
_cell.angle_gamma   90.00
#
_symmetry.space_group_name_H-M   'P 1'
#
loop_
_entity.id
_entity.type
_entity.pdbx_description
1 polymer ?
#
loop_
_entity_poly.entity_id
_entity_poly.type
_entity_poly.pdbx_seq_one_letter_code
_entity_poly.pdbx_strand_id
1 'polypeptide(L)' 'AKSGVVESLLSWADFKQSKDLKKTDGTKRQRLTGITKLEDANDAGGKNSEKCTLILTEGDSAKALA' A
#
# COMPACT_ATOMS: atom_id res chain seq x y z
N ALA A 1 8.94 36.30 9.15
CA ALA A 1 8.02 35.84 8.09
C ALA A 1 8.41 34.42 7.70
N LYS A 2 7.55 33.41 7.93
CA LYS A 2 7.80 32.06 7.39
C LYS A 2 7.65 32.15 5.87
N SER A 3 8.75 31.97 5.15
CA SER A 3 8.79 32.10 3.70
C SER A 3 7.83 31.10 3.05
N GLY A 4 6.85 31.56 2.28
CA GLY A 4 5.90 30.70 1.55
C GLY A 4 6.58 29.79 0.50
N VAL A 5 7.88 30.02 0.25
CA VAL A 5 8.72 29.17 -0.58
C VAL A 5 8.94 27.79 0.07
N VAL A 6 9.09 27.71 1.39
CA VAL A 6 9.30 26.43 2.08
C VAL A 6 8.05 25.55 1.99
N GLU A 7 6.87 26.14 2.16
CA GLU A 7 5.57 25.46 2.01
C GLU A 7 5.36 24.96 0.57
N SER A 8 5.76 25.79 -0.40
CA SER A 8 5.69 25.45 -1.83
C SER A 8 6.64 24.31 -2.21
N LEU A 9 7.82 24.22 -1.57
CA LEU A 9 8.77 23.13 -1.80
C LEU A 9 8.29 21.81 -1.16
N LEU A 10 7.75 21.85 0.05
CA LEU A 10 7.18 20.68 0.72
C LEU A 10 5.99 20.12 -0.06
N SER A 11 5.04 20.97 -0.45
CA SER A 11 3.90 20.56 -1.28
C SER A 11 4.32 19.98 -2.64
N TRP A 12 5.37 20.51 -3.26
CA TRP A 12 5.92 19.93 -4.49
C TRP A 12 6.57 18.56 -4.25
N ALA A 13 7.31 18.38 -3.15
CA ALA A 13 7.92 17.10 -2.79
C ALA A 13 6.85 16.02 -2.54
N ASP A 14 5.82 16.33 -1.75
CA ASP A 14 4.69 15.43 -1.49
C ASP A 14 3.92 15.09 -2.76
N PHE A 15 3.70 16.09 -3.63
CA PHE A 15 3.06 15.87 -4.93
C PHE A 15 3.88 14.94 -5.82
N LYS A 16 5.20 15.14 -5.88
CA LYS A 16 6.11 14.28 -6.65
C LYS A 16 6.10 12.85 -6.11
N GLN A 17 6.26 12.68 -4.81
CA GLN A 17 6.21 11.37 -4.17
C GLN A 17 4.87 10.67 -4.43
N SER A 18 3.75 11.37 -4.24
CA SER A 18 2.40 10.84 -4.51
C SER A 18 2.21 10.48 -5.98
N LYS A 19 2.75 11.29 -6.90
CA LYS A 19 2.66 11.04 -8.34
C LYS A 19 3.49 9.82 -8.75
N ASP A 20 4.68 9.66 -8.19
CA ASP A 20 5.53 8.52 -8.51
C ASP A 20 5.00 7.24 -7.87
N LEU A 21 4.46 7.31 -6.65
CA LEU A 21 3.78 6.18 -5.99
C LEU A 21 2.59 5.69 -6.82
N LYS A 22 1.77 6.60 -7.35
CA LYS A 22 0.62 6.26 -8.23
C LYS A 22 1.02 5.55 -9.52
N LYS A 23 2.24 5.75 -10.04
CA LYS A 23 2.71 5.04 -11.24
C LYS A 23 3.00 3.57 -10.93
N THR A 24 3.39 3.25 -9.70
CA THR A 24 3.77 1.90 -9.27
C THR A 24 2.67 1.16 -8.54
N ASP A 25 1.66 1.85 -8.01
CA ASP A 25 0.55 1.29 -7.22
C ASP A 25 -0.34 0.30 -8.00
N GLY A 26 -0.18 0.26 -9.33
CA GLY A 26 -0.88 -0.68 -10.19
C GLY A 26 -2.39 -0.46 -10.22
N THR A 27 -3.11 -1.43 -10.78
CA THR A 27 -4.57 -1.48 -10.74
C THR A 27 -5.02 -2.48 -9.68
N LYS A 28 -6.24 -2.31 -9.16
CA LYS A 28 -6.85 -3.30 -8.26
C LYS A 28 -6.81 -4.69 -8.92
N ARG A 29 -6.14 -5.65 -8.29
CA ARG A 29 -6.00 -7.04 -8.75
C ARG A 29 -6.62 -7.95 -7.72
N GLN A 30 -7.31 -9.00 -8.18
CA GLN A 30 -7.90 -10.00 -7.29
C GLN A 30 -6.88 -10.97 -6.69
N ARG A 31 -5.73 -11.14 -7.34
CA ARG A 31 -4.69 -12.05 -6.85
C ARG A 31 -3.32 -11.47 -7.13
N LEU A 32 -2.46 -11.47 -6.12
CA LEU A 32 -1.08 -11.04 -6.23
C LEU A 32 -0.21 -12.27 -6.45
N THR A 33 0.50 -12.30 -7.58
CA THR A 33 1.47 -13.35 -7.90
C THR A 33 2.89 -12.83 -7.68
N GLY A 34 3.79 -13.70 -7.21
CA GLY A 34 5.21 -13.37 -7.01
C GLY A 34 5.61 -13.00 -5.57
N ILE A 35 4.66 -12.88 -4.63
CA ILE A 35 4.96 -12.72 -3.20
C ILE A 35 4.77 -14.08 -2.53
N THR A 36 5.83 -14.87 -2.43
CA THR A 36 5.77 -16.26 -1.93
C THR A 36 5.32 -16.39 -0.47
N LYS A 37 5.47 -15.33 0.33
CA LYS A 37 5.08 -15.31 1.74
C LYS A 37 3.67 -14.76 1.98
N LEU A 38 2.99 -14.25 0.97
CA LEU A 38 1.65 -13.69 1.11
C LEU A 38 0.60 -14.79 0.99
N GLU A 39 -0.32 -14.83 1.95
CA GLU A 39 -1.56 -15.61 1.83
C GLU A 39 -2.69 -14.63 1.48
N ASP A 40 -3.16 -14.66 0.22
CA ASP A 40 -4.25 -13.79 -0.23
C ASP A 40 -5.59 -14.27 0.35
N ALA A 41 -6.35 -13.35 0.94
CA ALA A 41 -7.73 -13.62 1.32
C ALA A 41 -8.59 -13.90 0.08
N ASN A 42 -9.55 -14.82 0.17
CA ASN A 42 -10.36 -15.27 -0.96
C ASN A 42 -11.08 -14.13 -1.71
N ASP A 43 -11.50 -13.08 -0.98
CA ASP A 43 -12.22 -11.93 -1.52
C ASP A 43 -11.33 -10.69 -1.73
N ALA A 44 -10.01 -10.80 -1.49
CA ALA A 44 -9.07 -9.70 -1.68
C ALA A 44 -9.12 -9.17 -3.12
N GLY A 45 -9.11 -7.84 -3.27
CA GLY A 45 -9.18 -7.20 -4.59
C GLY A 45 -10.52 -7.35 -5.33
N GLY A 46 -11.49 -8.09 -4.79
CA GLY A 46 -12.83 -8.31 -5.38
C GLY A 46 -13.87 -7.26 -4.98
N LYS A 47 -15.16 -7.63 -5.08
CA LYS A 47 -16.30 -6.77 -4.70
C LYS A 47 -16.49 -6.64 -3.20
N ASN A 48 -16.11 -7.67 -2.43
CA ASN A 48 -16.22 -7.73 -0.97
C ASN A 48 -14.90 -7.37 -0.28
N SER A 49 -13.95 -6.76 -0.99
CA SER A 49 -12.59 -6.51 -0.48
C SER A 49 -12.57 -5.62 0.76
N GLU A 50 -13.59 -4.78 0.95
CA GLU A 50 -13.77 -3.93 2.12
C GLU A 50 -14.00 -4.73 3.41
N LYS A 51 -14.39 -6.01 3.30
CA LYS A 51 -14.54 -6.93 4.43
C LYS A 51 -13.25 -7.69 4.74
N CYS A 52 -12.26 -7.64 3.84
CA CYS A 52 -10.97 -8.28 4.05
C CYS A 52 -10.09 -7.43 4.96
N THR A 53 -9.27 -8.07 5.78
CA THR A 53 -8.26 -7.43 6.61
C THR A 53 -6.89 -7.97 6.22
N LEU A 54 -5.94 -7.06 5.98
CA LEU A 54 -4.55 -7.44 5.81
C LEU A 54 -3.89 -7.49 7.20
N ILE A 55 -3.41 -8.66 7.58
CA ILE A 55 -2.64 -8.84 8.81
C ILE A 55 -1.16 -8.74 8.45
N LEU A 56 -0.46 -7.76 9.02
CA LEU A 56 0.99 -7.62 8.89
C LEU A 56 1.64 -8.28 10.10
N THR A 57 2.42 -9.33 9.86
CA THR A 57 3.11 -10.08 10.91
C THR A 57 4.61 -9.78 10.90
N GLU A 58 5.19 -9.64 12.09
CA GLU A 58 6.64 -9.52 12.26
C GLU A 58 7.27 -10.93 12.26
N GLY A 59 7.66 -11.38 11.06
CA GLY A 59 8.37 -12.65 10.86
C GLY A 59 7.47 -13.87 10.65
N ASP A 60 8.10 -14.98 10.27
CA ASP A 60 7.41 -16.22 9.88
C ASP A 60 6.80 -16.96 11.08
N SER A 61 7.30 -16.70 12.30
CA SER A 61 6.75 -17.26 13.55
C SER A 61 5.36 -16.72 13.85
N ALA A 62 5.19 -15.40 13.76
CA ALA A 62 3.89 -14.75 13.95
C ALA A 62 2.90 -15.10 12.82
N LYS A 63 3.39 -15.29 11.59
CA LYS A 63 2.57 -15.74 10.45
C LYS A 63 1.91 -17.11 10.72
N ALA A 64 2.59 -18.05 11.35
CA ALA A 64 2.04 -19.39 11.58
C ALA A 64 0.86 -19.41 12.56
N LEU A 65 0.73 -18.39 13.41
CA LEU A 65 -0.37 -18.21 14.35
C LEU A 65 -1.53 -17.39 13.75
N ALA A 66 -1.23 -16.59 12.72
CA ALA A 66 -2.13 -15.62 12.10
C ALA A 66 -2.98 -16.23 10.98
#